data_AF-A0A920UEU7-F1
#
_entry.id   AF-A0A920UEU7-F1
#
_cell.length_a   1.000
_cell.length_b   1.000
_cell.length_c   1.000
_cell.angle_alpha   90.00
_cell.angle_beta   90.00
_cell.angle_gamma   90.00
#
_symmetry.space_group_name_H-M   'P 1'
#
loop_
_entity.id
_entity.type
_entity.pdbx_description
1 polymer ?
#
loop_
_entity_poly.entity_id
_entity_poly.type
_entity_poly.pdbx_seq_one_letter_code
_entity_poly.pdbx_strand_id
1 'polypeptide(L)' 'MNVSGSTILITGGTGSFGNRVATHLLKQSPAEIRIFSRDEKKQWEMQQAFPQFQYIVGDVVRKPVSRRL' A
#
# COMPACT_ATOMS: atom_id res chain seq x y z
N MET A 1 0.43 -5.05 18.54
CA MET A 1 1.26 -3.94 17.99
C MET A 1 0.43 -2.68 18.02
N ASN A 2 1.01 -1.55 18.44
CA ASN A 2 0.41 -0.23 18.33
C ASN A 2 1.10 0.51 17.18
N VAL A 3 0.34 0.96 16.18
CA VAL A 3 0.86 1.71 15.02
C VAL A 3 0.33 3.15 14.98
N SER A 4 -0.26 3.61 16.09
CA SER A 4 -0.81 4.95 16.18
C SER A 4 0.25 6.01 15.85
N GLY A 5 -0.11 6.97 15.01
CA GLY A 5 0.79 8.04 14.55
C GLY A 5 1.90 7.61 13.59
N SER A 6 1.93 6.34 13.16
CA SER A 6 2.95 5.83 12.22
C SER A 6 2.51 5.98 10.76
N THR A 7 3.46 6.12 9.85
CA THR A 7 3.25 5.98 8.39
C THR A 7 3.57 4.55 7.97
N ILE A 8 2.62 3.87 7.32
CA ILE A 8 2.72 2.45 6.98
C ILE A 8 2.68 2.27 5.47
N LEU A 9 3.65 1.53 4.91
CA LEU A 9 3.67 1.10 3.51
C LEU A 9 3.25 -0.36 3.40
N ILE A 10 2.26 -0.65 2.54
CA ILE A 10 1.78 -2.00 2.26
C ILE A 10 2.03 -2.32 0.80
N THR A 11 3.05 -3.13 0.52
CA THR A 11 3.31 -3.68 -0.82
C THR A 11 2.37 -4.83 -1.14
N GLY A 12 1.87 -4.91 -2.36
CA GLY A 12 0.82 -5.86 -2.73
C GLY A 12 -0.50 -5.57 -2.02
N GLY A 13 -0.71 -4.33 -1.58
CA GLY A 13 -1.84 -3.95 -0.72
C GLY A 13 -3.22 -4.10 -1.37
N THR A 14 -3.30 -4.19 -2.70
CA THR A 14 -4.55 -4.46 -3.43
C THR A 14 -4.96 -5.94 -3.45
N GLY A 15 -4.12 -6.86 -2.97
CA GLY A 15 -4.49 -8.27 -2.79
C GLY A 15 -5.44 -8.48 -1.61
N SER A 16 -6.12 -9.63 -1.55
CA SER A 16 -7.09 -9.95 -0.49
C SER A 16 -6.50 -9.80 0.92
N PHE A 17 -5.29 -10.32 1.14
CA PHE A 17 -4.60 -10.19 2.42
C PHE A 17 -4.19 -8.74 2.71
N GLY A 18 -3.60 -8.05 1.72
CA GLY A 18 -3.17 -6.66 1.86
C GLY A 18 -4.33 -5.72 2.21
N ASN A 19 -5.49 -5.91 1.58
CA ASN A 19 -6.68 -5.11 1.84
C ASN A 19 -7.22 -5.35 3.27
N ARG A 20 -7.28 -6.62 3.71
CA ARG A 20 -7.64 -6.97 5.09
C ARG A 20 -6.69 -6.34 6.12
N VAL A 21 -5.38 -6.39 5.85
CA VAL A 21 -4.35 -5.78 6.71
C VAL A 21 -4.51 -4.26 6.75
N ALA A 22 -4.66 -3.60 5.60
CA ALA A 22 -4.88 -2.15 5.53
C ALA A 22 -6.11 -1.72 6.33
N THR A 23 -7.22 -2.43 6.17
CA THR A 23 -8.47 -2.18 6.89
C THR A 23 -8.32 -2.39 8.41
N HIS A 24 -7.54 -3.39 8.82
CA HIS A 24 -7.27 -3.64 10.23
C HIS A 24 -6.39 -2.54 10.84
N LEU A 25 -5.32 -2.15 10.13
CA LEU A 25 -4.38 -1.13 10.59
C LEU A 25 -5.02 0.26 10.65
N LEU A 26 -5.96 0.58 9.75
CA LEU A 26 -6.71 1.83 9.78
C LEU A 26 -7.43 2.05 11.12
N LYS A 27 -7.88 0.98 11.80
CA LYS A 27 -8.54 1.06 13.11
C LYS A 27 -7.60 1.42 14.26
N GLN A 28 -6.29 1.44 14.02
CA GLN A 28 -5.27 1.72 15.03
C GLN A 28 -4.75 3.17 14.96
N SER A 29 -5.48 4.06 14.27
CA SER A 29 -5.14 5.49 14.13
C SER A 29 -3.71 5.76 13.63
N PRO A 30 -3.28 5.14 12.52
CA PRO A 30 -2.00 5.48 11.90
C PRO A 30 -2.05 6.93 11.39
N ALA A 31 -0.89 7.56 11.25
CA ALA A 31 -0.81 8.87 10.60
C ALA A 31 -1.14 8.76 9.11
N GLU A 32 -0.70 7.66 8.46
CA GLU A 32 -0.88 7.47 7.02
C GLU A 32 -0.74 5.97 6.64
N ILE A 33 -1.54 5.52 5.67
CA ILE A 33 -1.38 4.20 5.04
C ILE A 33 -1.16 4.39 3.54
N ARG A 34 -0.09 3.79 3.02
CA ARG A 34 0.29 3.83 1.60
C ARG A 34 0.14 2.43 0.99
N ILE A 35 -0.67 2.31 -0.05
CA ILE A 35 -0.91 1.09 -0.81
C ILE A 35 -0.02 1.09 -2.04
N PHE A 36 0.94 0.17 -2.10
CA PHE A 36 1.82 -0.01 -3.23
C PHE A 36 1.46 -1.26 -4.01
N SER A 37 1.17 -1.12 -5.31
CA SER A 37 0.85 -2.25 -6.18
C SER A 37 1.08 -1.92 -7.66
N ARG A 38 1.10 -2.94 -8.51
CA ARG A 38 1.22 -2.80 -9.98
C ARG A 38 -0.12 -2.61 -10.68
N ASP A 39 -1.20 -3.02 -10.03
CA ASP A 39 -2.52 -3.13 -10.64
C ASP A 39 -3.34 -1.85 -10.37
N GLU A 40 -3.34 -0.94 -11.32
CA GLU A 40 -4.04 0.35 -11.24
C GLU A 40 -5.55 0.19 -11.07
N LYS A 41 -6.16 -0.79 -11.76
CA LYS A 41 -7.60 -1.04 -11.67
C LYS A 41 -7.99 -1.41 -10.24
N LYS A 42 -7.26 -2.33 -9.61
CA LYS A 42 -7.55 -2.70 -8.21
C LYS A 42 -7.24 -1.57 -7.23
N GLN A 43 -6.27 -0.71 -7.53
CA GLN A 43 -6.04 0.49 -6.72
C GLN A 43 -7.24 1.43 -6.80
N TRP A 44 -7.74 1.69 -8.01
CA TRP A 44 -8.91 2.54 -8.22
C TRP A 44 -10.15 1.99 -7.50
N GLU A 45 -10.43 0.68 -7.61
CA GLU A 45 -11.54 0.01 -6.91
C GLU A 45 -11.40 0.16 -5.39
N MET A 46 -10.20 -0.06 -4.85
CA MET A 46 -9.93 0.09 -3.42
C MET A 46 -10.02 1.55 -2.97
N GLN A 47 -9.62 2.51 -3.81
CA GLN A 47 -9.68 3.94 -3.53
C GLN A 47 -11.12 4.45 -3.41
N GLN A 48 -12.06 3.87 -4.16
CA GLN A 48 -13.48 4.19 -3.99
C GLN A 48 -13.98 3.83 -2.57
N ALA A 49 -13.45 2.75 -1.98
CA ALA A 49 -13.80 2.31 -0.63
C ALA A 49 -12.99 3.00 0.48
N PHE A 50 -11.72 3.33 0.20
CA PHE A 50 -10.77 3.88 1.17
C PHE A 50 -10.01 5.09 0.62
N PRO A 51 -10.68 6.23 0.39
CA PRO A 51 -10.06 7.43 -0.18
C PRO A 51 -8.98 8.05 0.71
N GLN A 52 -8.91 7.70 2.00
CA GLN A 52 -7.91 8.18 2.95
C GLN A 52 -6.53 7.51 2.79
N PHE A 53 -6.42 6.43 2.02
CA PHE A 53 -5.13 5.81 1.74
C PHE A 53 -4.42 6.55 0.61
N GLN A 54 -3.09 6.58 0.66
CA GLN A 54 -2.29 6.98 -0.49
C GLN A 54 -2.05 5.78 -1.41
N TYR A 55 -2.24 5.95 -2.70
CA TYR A 55 -2.06 4.90 -3.70
C TYR A 55 -0.80 5.16 -4.54
N ILE A 56 0.08 4.16 -4.64
CA ILE A 56 1.36 4.25 -5.35
C ILE A 56 1.44 3.09 -6.34
N VAL A 57 1.61 3.43 -7.62
CA VAL A 57 1.83 2.44 -8.68
C VAL A 57 3.31 2.07 -8.72
N GLY A 58 3.63 0.78 -8.64
CA GLY A 58 4.99 0.30 -8.81
C GLY A 58 5.17 -1.20 -8.64
N ASP A 59 6.35 -1.69 -9.02
CA ASP A 59 6.75 -3.10 -8.95
C ASP A 59 7.90 -3.30 -7.94
N VAL A 60 7.76 -4.26 -7.03
CA VAL A 60 8.77 -4.63 -6.03
C VAL A 60 9.99 -5.30 -6.68
N VAL A 61 9.84 -5.91 -7.86
CA VAL A 61 10.87 -6.77 -8.47
C VAL A 61 11.87 -6.01 -9.33
N ARG A 62 11.69 -4.69 -9.57
CA ARG A 62 12.67 -3.91 -10.34
C ARG A 62 14.01 -3.82 -9.58
N LYS A 63 14.92 -4.76 -9.86
CA LYS A 63 16.34 -4.58 -9.58
C LYS A 63 16.82 -3.38 -10.40
N PRO A 64 17.55 -2.41 -9.82
CA PRO A 64 18.25 -1.44 -10.64
C PRO A 64 19.12 -2.24 -11.60
N VAL A 65 18.96 -2.00 -12.90
CA VAL A 65 19.92 -2.51 -13.89
C VAL A 65 21.25 -1.96 -13.44
N SER A 66 22.11 -2.83 -12.88
CA SER A 66 23.47 -2.44 -12.58
C SER A 66 24.05 -1.96 -13.90
N ARG A 67 24.21 -0.64 -14.07
CA ARG A 67 25.08 -0.14 -15.11
C ARG A 67 26.46 -0.66 -14.73
N ARG A 68 26.84 -1.80 -15.31
CA ARG A 68 28.24 -2.18 -15.39
C ARG A 68 28.88 -1.08 -16.23
N LEU A 69 29.52 -0.15 -15.54
CA LEU A 69 30.66 0.58 -16.09
C LEU A 69 31.81 -0.40 -16.21
#